data_AF-A0A9K3IHB1-F1
#
_entry.id   AF-A0A9K3IHB1-F1
#
_cell.length_a   1.000
_cell.length_b   1.000
_cell.length_c   1.000
_cell.angle_alpha   90.00
_cell.angle_beta   90.00
_cell.angle_gamma   90.00
#
_symmetry.space_group_name_H-M   'P 1'
#
loop_
_entity.id
_entity.type
_entity.pdbx_description
1 polymer ?
#
loop_
_entity_poly.entity_id
_entity_poly.type
_entity_poly.pdbx_seq_one_letter_code
_entity_poly.pdbx_strand_id
1 'polypeptide(L)'
;MAVELPPLKWSKETFDGLIRNFRFPESWDARYPNEGQTATDALAGYITLFWDFFSLGNFRFPVTKFFLDILAYYKFHISQMYPIGMARVRHFEFVCRTMLIEPTVTRFRVVHQMHCSQGFCSFVQRASAKKILLQPPKSFHDWK
;
A
#
# COMPACT_ATOMS: atom_id res chain seq x y z
N MET A 1 14.31 21.69 3.79
CA MET A 1 15.35 20.74 3.35
C MET A 1 14.66 19.68 2.52
N ALA A 2 15.10 19.43 1.28
CA ALA A 2 14.57 18.32 0.50
C ALA A 2 14.95 17.02 1.19
N VAL A 3 13.98 16.13 1.39
CA VAL A 3 14.25 14.80 1.96
C VAL A 3 14.88 13.97 0.86
N GLU A 4 16.12 13.53 1.07
CA GLU A 4 16.78 12.62 0.14
C GLU A 4 16.14 11.23 0.27
N LEU A 5 15.64 10.71 -0.84
CA LEU A 5 14.99 9.40 -0.88
C LEU A 5 16.01 8.31 -1.23
N PRO A 6 15.91 7.12 -0.63
CA PRO A 6 16.82 6.04 -0.96
C PRO A 6 16.61 5.59 -2.42
N PRO A 7 17.70 5.23 -3.13
CA PRO A 7 17.60 4.59 -4.44
C PRO A 7 16.77 3.31 -4.40
N LEU A 8 16.05 3.03 -5.47
CA LEU A 8 15.25 1.84 -5.64
C LEU A 8 16.18 0.61 -5.74
N LYS A 9 16.01 -0.35 -4.82
CA LYS A 9 16.75 -1.61 -4.84
C LYS A 9 15.95 -2.66 -5.61
N TRP A 10 16.35 -2.93 -6.85
CA TRP A 10 15.74 -3.95 -7.70
C TRP A 10 16.81 -4.79 -8.38
N SER A 11 16.47 -6.06 -8.64
CA SER A 11 17.15 -6.87 -9.65
C SER A 11 16.26 -6.99 -10.88
N LYS A 12 16.88 -7.13 -12.04
CA LYS A 12 16.17 -7.37 -13.31
C LYS A 12 15.28 -8.62 -13.23
N GLU A 13 15.77 -9.69 -12.62
CA GLU A 13 15.00 -10.92 -12.35
C GLU A 13 13.73 -10.67 -11.54
N THR A 14 13.80 -9.89 -10.46
CA THR A 14 12.64 -9.60 -9.62
C THR A 14 11.60 -8.79 -10.40
N PHE A 15 12.05 -7.82 -11.20
CA PHE A 15 11.18 -7.03 -12.06
C PHE A 15 10.48 -7.86 -13.14
N ASP A 16 11.23 -8.67 -13.88
CA ASP A 16 10.68 -9.53 -14.92
C ASP A 16 9.71 -10.57 -14.32
N GLY A 17 10.03 -11.06 -13.12
CA GLY A 17 9.14 -11.88 -12.30
C GLY A 17 7.82 -11.19 -11.96
N LEU A 18 7.82 -9.87 -11.69
CA LEU A 18 6.59 -9.11 -11.37
C LEU A 18 5.65 -9.13 -12.55
N ILE A 19 6.18 -8.71 -13.69
CA ILE A 19 5.44 -8.57 -14.95
C ILE A 19 4.80 -9.91 -15.31
N ARG A 20 5.59 -10.99 -15.24
CA ARG A 20 5.12 -12.33 -15.56
C ARG A 20 4.07 -12.82 -14.56
N ASN A 21 4.35 -12.74 -13.25
CA ASN A 21 3.51 -13.35 -12.22
C ASN A 21 2.17 -12.61 -12.07
N PHE A 22 2.17 -11.29 -12.24
CA PHE A 22 0.95 -10.47 -12.18
C PHE A 22 0.33 -10.20 -13.56
N ARG A 23 0.91 -10.77 -14.63
CA ARG A 23 0.43 -10.70 -16.02
C ARG A 23 0.16 -9.26 -16.45
N PHE A 24 1.13 -8.38 -16.28
CA PHE A 24 0.98 -7.00 -16.70
C PHE A 24 0.77 -6.94 -18.22
N PRO A 25 -0.26 -6.24 -18.71
CA PRO A 25 -0.44 -6.02 -20.14
C PRO A 25 0.78 -5.30 -20.73
N GLU A 26 1.19 -5.70 -21.94
CA GLU A 26 2.26 -5.02 -22.68
C GLU A 26 1.94 -3.54 -22.90
N SER A 27 0.65 -3.21 -23.06
CA SER A 27 0.17 -1.83 -23.22
C SER A 27 0.44 -0.92 -22.02
N TRP A 28 0.78 -1.47 -20.85
CA TRP A 28 1.19 -0.66 -19.69
C TRP A 28 2.65 -0.21 -19.77
N ASP A 29 3.45 -0.82 -20.65
CA ASP A 29 4.86 -0.48 -20.88
C ASP A 29 5.66 -0.34 -19.56
N ALA A 30 5.54 -1.33 -18.67
CA ALA A 30 6.20 -1.28 -17.37
C ALA A 30 7.72 -1.12 -17.54
N ARG A 31 8.30 -0.09 -16.92
CA ARG A 31 9.72 0.25 -17.05
C ARG A 31 10.53 -0.18 -15.84
N TYR A 32 11.65 -0.85 -16.11
CA TYR A 32 12.67 -1.14 -15.09
C TYR A 32 13.36 0.17 -14.71
N PRO A 33 13.49 0.50 -13.41
CA PRO A 33 14.16 1.72 -12.99
C PRO A 33 15.67 1.65 -13.27
N ASN A 34 16.25 2.78 -13.68
CA ASN A 34 17.70 2.95 -13.82
C ASN A 34 18.38 3.02 -12.45
N GLU A 35 19.69 2.76 -12.44
CA GLU A 35 20.49 2.88 -11.23
C GLU A 35 20.43 4.30 -10.65
N GLY A 36 20.27 4.40 -9.32
CA GLY A 36 20.17 5.67 -8.61
C GLY A 36 18.78 6.32 -8.62
N GLN A 37 17.82 5.84 -9.43
CA GLN A 37 16.46 6.39 -9.41
C GLN A 37 15.75 6.09 -8.09
N THR A 38 14.93 7.04 -7.66
CA THR A 38 14.10 6.98 -6.46
C THR A 38 12.63 6.85 -6.84
N ALA A 39 11.75 6.70 -5.84
CA ALA A 39 10.32 6.59 -6.09
C ALA A 39 9.67 7.86 -6.69
N THR A 40 10.36 9.01 -6.62
CA THR A 40 9.88 10.29 -7.18
C THR A 40 10.32 10.53 -8.62
N ASP A 41 11.21 9.70 -9.17
CA ASP A 41 11.82 9.92 -10.50
C ASP A 41 11.05 9.19 -11.61
N ALA A 42 9.73 9.05 -11.46
CA ALA A 42 8.87 8.47 -12.48
C ALA A 42 8.92 9.31 -13.76
N LEU A 43 9.00 8.64 -14.91
CA LEU A 43 8.91 9.30 -16.21
C LEU A 43 7.55 9.98 -16.38
N ALA A 44 7.51 11.06 -17.18
CA ALA A 44 6.24 11.72 -17.50
C ALA A 44 5.25 10.71 -18.12
N GLY A 45 4.02 10.69 -17.59
CA GLY A 45 2.98 9.72 -17.99
C GLY A 45 3.01 8.39 -17.22
N TYR A 46 3.99 8.18 -16.33
CA TYR A 46 4.11 6.99 -15.50
C TYR A 46 3.84 7.30 -14.03
N ILE A 47 3.51 6.24 -13.29
CA ILE A 47 3.41 6.27 -11.82
C ILE A 47 4.36 5.24 -11.23
N THR A 48 5.02 5.59 -10.13
CA THR A 48 5.79 4.61 -9.36
C THR A 48 4.84 3.75 -8.54
N LEU A 49 4.98 2.44 -8.65
CA LEU A 49 4.31 1.45 -7.80
C LEU A 49 5.36 0.53 -7.18
N PHE A 50 5.23 0.24 -5.90
CA PHE A 50 6.15 -0.69 -5.22
C PHE A 50 5.74 -2.14 -5.49
N TRP A 51 6.72 -3.03 -5.65
CA TRP A 51 6.49 -4.49 -5.74
C TRP A 51 5.55 -4.98 -4.64
N ASP A 52 5.80 -4.52 -3.41
CA ASP A 52 5.06 -4.91 -2.21
C ASP A 52 3.58 -4.52 -2.26
N PHE A 53 3.17 -3.57 -3.12
CA PHE A 53 1.75 -3.32 -3.33
C PHE A 53 1.06 -4.57 -3.89
N PHE A 54 1.71 -5.25 -4.83
CA PHE A 54 1.15 -6.43 -5.49
C PHE A 54 1.30 -7.68 -4.63
N SER A 55 2.47 -7.89 -4.02
CA SER A 55 2.77 -9.10 -3.26
C SER A 55 2.17 -9.10 -1.85
N LEU A 56 2.24 -7.98 -1.12
CA LEU A 56 1.71 -7.86 0.25
C LEU A 56 0.33 -7.20 0.29
N GLY A 57 0.14 -6.18 -0.55
CA GLY A 57 -1.13 -5.45 -0.62
C GLY A 57 -2.22 -6.14 -1.44
N ASN A 58 -1.88 -7.18 -2.21
CA ASN A 58 -2.77 -7.75 -3.24
C ASN A 58 -3.42 -6.65 -4.11
N PHE A 59 -2.64 -5.62 -4.43
CA PHE A 59 -3.07 -4.53 -5.30
C PHE A 59 -3.24 -5.08 -6.72
N ARG A 60 -4.37 -4.77 -7.34
CA ARG A 60 -4.72 -5.16 -8.71
C ARG A 60 -5.39 -3.99 -9.41
N PHE A 61 -5.17 -3.91 -10.71
CA PHE A 61 -5.96 -3.03 -11.57
C PHE A 61 -7.11 -3.83 -12.22
N PRO A 62 -8.29 -3.21 -12.43
CA PRO A 62 -8.66 -1.87 -11.97
C PRO A 62 -8.75 -1.79 -10.44
N VAL A 63 -8.36 -0.63 -9.90
CA VAL A 63 -8.33 -0.41 -8.45
C VAL A 63 -9.76 -0.25 -7.91
N THR A 64 -10.01 -0.74 -6.70
CA THR A 64 -11.31 -0.59 -6.03
C THR A 64 -11.63 0.88 -5.76
N LYS A 65 -12.92 1.25 -5.89
CA LYS A 65 -13.42 2.59 -5.54
C LYS A 65 -13.02 3.04 -4.14
N PHE A 66 -13.14 2.17 -3.14
CA PHE A 66 -12.76 2.49 -1.76
C PHE A 66 -11.30 2.95 -1.63
N PHE A 67 -10.37 2.24 -2.28
CA PHE A 67 -8.96 2.65 -2.27
C PHE A 67 -8.73 4.00 -2.94
N LEU A 68 -9.43 4.30 -4.05
CA LEU A 68 -9.39 5.62 -4.66
C LEU A 68 -9.95 6.70 -3.74
N ASP A 69 -11.04 6.41 -3.03
CA ASP A 69 -11.64 7.33 -2.06
C ASP A 69 -10.67 7.59 -0.88
N ILE A 70 -9.86 6.61 -0.46
CA ILE A 70 -8.79 6.79 0.54
C ILE A 70 -7.74 7.78 0.04
N LEU A 71 -7.18 7.57 -1.16
CA LEU A 71 -6.19 8.49 -1.75
C LEU A 71 -6.77 9.90 -1.90
N ALA A 72 -8.01 10.00 -2.39
CA ALA A 72 -8.69 11.28 -2.60
C ALA A 72 -9.01 12.01 -1.31
N TYR A 73 -9.34 11.28 -0.22
CA TYR A 73 -9.63 11.89 1.07
C TYR A 73 -8.36 12.39 1.77
N TYR A 74 -7.30 11.60 1.77
CA TYR A 74 -6.05 11.94 2.47
C TYR A 74 -5.08 12.79 1.62
N LYS A 75 -5.42 13.06 0.36
CA LYS A 75 -4.70 13.99 -0.53
C LYS A 75 -3.23 13.62 -0.76
N PHE A 76 -2.95 12.35 -1.00
CA PHE A 76 -1.61 11.91 -1.41
C PHE A 76 -1.67 10.99 -2.63
N HIS A 77 -0.59 11.02 -3.42
CA HIS A 77 -0.45 10.17 -4.59
C HIS A 77 -0.05 8.74 -4.19
N ILE A 78 -0.48 7.72 -4.94
CA ILE A 78 -0.19 6.32 -4.60
C ILE A 78 1.32 6.03 -4.46
N SER A 79 2.16 6.72 -5.24
CA SER A 79 3.63 6.62 -5.15
C SER A 79 4.22 7.13 -3.83
N GLN A 80 3.47 7.93 -3.08
CA GLN A 80 3.83 8.37 -1.73
C GLN A 80 3.35 7.36 -0.67
N MET A 81 2.63 6.30 -1.03
CA MET A 81 2.18 5.30 -0.06
C MET A 81 3.30 4.32 0.29
N TYR A 82 3.59 4.15 1.57
CA TYR A 82 4.39 3.01 2.01
C TYR A 82 3.65 1.68 1.78
N PRO A 83 4.33 0.58 1.39
CA PRO A 83 3.67 -0.70 1.16
C PRO A 83 2.84 -1.24 2.33
N ILE A 84 3.29 -1.02 3.56
CA ILE A 84 2.51 -1.40 4.74
C ILE A 84 1.20 -0.60 4.87
N GLY A 85 1.16 0.63 4.33
CA GLY A 85 -0.07 1.42 4.22
C GLY A 85 -1.08 0.76 3.28
N MET A 86 -0.61 0.30 2.10
CA MET A 86 -1.43 -0.47 1.15
C MET A 86 -2.00 -1.71 1.83
N ALA A 87 -1.16 -2.53 2.47
CA ALA A 87 -1.60 -3.74 3.16
C ALA A 87 -2.69 -3.46 4.20
N ARG A 88 -2.58 -2.36 4.97
CA ARG A 88 -3.60 -1.96 5.96
C ARG A 88 -4.93 -1.56 5.32
N VAL A 89 -4.90 -0.75 4.25
CA VAL A 89 -6.12 -0.34 3.54
C VAL A 89 -6.82 -1.56 2.94
N ARG A 90 -6.05 -2.45 2.30
CA ARG A 90 -6.56 -3.65 1.63
C ARG A 90 -7.08 -4.68 2.63
N HIS A 91 -6.39 -4.87 3.75
CA HIS A 91 -6.86 -5.72 4.84
C HIS A 91 -8.18 -5.20 5.43
N PHE A 92 -8.28 -3.90 5.71
CA PHE A 92 -9.54 -3.30 6.17
C PHE A 92 -10.68 -3.52 5.18
N GLU A 93 -10.42 -3.29 3.88
CA GLU A 93 -11.42 -3.51 2.84
C GLU A 93 -11.88 -4.97 2.80
N PHE A 94 -10.93 -5.91 2.85
CA PHE A 94 -11.21 -7.34 2.87
C PHE A 94 -12.10 -7.71 4.06
N VAL A 95 -11.76 -7.28 5.27
CA VAL A 95 -12.55 -7.53 6.49
C VAL A 95 -13.95 -6.94 6.39
N CYS A 96 -14.10 -5.72 5.86
CA CYS A 96 -15.42 -5.13 5.67
C CYS A 96 -16.27 -5.98 4.71
N ARG A 97 -15.70 -6.38 3.57
CA ARG A 97 -16.41 -7.20 2.57
C ARG A 97 -16.80 -8.58 3.10
N THR A 98 -15.92 -9.25 3.86
CA THR A 98 -16.26 -10.56 4.45
C THR A 98 -17.36 -10.46 5.51
N MET A 99 -17.46 -9.33 6.19
CA MET A 99 -18.53 -9.04 7.15
C MET A 99 -19.78 -8.42 6.52
N LEU A 100 -19.87 -8.33 5.19
CA LEU A 100 -20.97 -7.67 4.46
C LEU A 100 -21.19 -6.20 4.88
N ILE A 101 -20.12 -5.51 5.26
CA ILE A 101 -20.10 -4.09 5.59
C ILE A 101 -19.45 -3.34 4.43
N GLU A 102 -20.08 -2.25 3.97
CA GLU A 102 -19.47 -1.42 2.94
C GLU A 102 -18.20 -0.72 3.45
N PRO A 103 -17.02 -0.92 2.83
CA PRO A 103 -15.81 -0.21 3.20
C PRO A 103 -15.94 1.28 2.85
N THR A 104 -15.83 2.16 3.84
CA THR A 104 -15.86 3.62 3.63
C THR A 104 -14.71 4.29 4.36
N VAL A 105 -14.28 5.45 3.85
CA VAL A 105 -13.23 6.25 4.48
C VAL A 105 -13.62 6.66 5.92
N THR A 106 -14.91 6.92 6.15
CA THR A 106 -15.46 7.24 7.49
C THR A 106 -15.26 6.09 8.46
N ARG A 107 -15.47 4.83 8.04
CA ARG A 107 -15.21 3.66 8.89
C ARG A 107 -13.71 3.42 9.08
N PHE A 108 -12.92 3.56 8.00
CA PHE A 108 -11.48 3.37 8.05
C PHE A 108 -10.80 4.28 9.07
N ARG A 109 -11.16 5.56 9.12
CA ARG A 109 -10.52 6.55 10.02
C ARG A 109 -10.86 6.37 11.50
N VAL A 110 -11.90 5.59 11.83
CA VAL A 110 -12.25 5.30 13.23
C VAL A 110 -11.14 4.48 13.87
N VAL A 111 -10.60 3.52 13.12
CA VAL A 111 -9.57 2.58 13.59
C VAL A 111 -8.16 2.96 13.16
N HIS A 112 -8.00 3.70 12.06
CA HIS A 112 -6.71 4.11 11.52
C HIS A 112 -6.51 5.63 11.54
N GLN A 113 -5.25 6.05 11.65
CA GLN A 113 -4.79 7.41 11.50
C GLN A 113 -3.65 7.46 10.48
N MET A 114 -3.66 8.46 9.60
CA MET A 114 -2.55 8.66 8.67
C MET A 114 -1.31 9.15 9.42
N HIS A 115 -0.16 8.59 9.04
CA HIS A 115 1.15 9.00 9.52
C HIS A 115 2.05 9.17 8.30
N CYS A 116 2.65 10.35 8.15
CA CYS A 116 3.60 10.61 7.08
C CYS A 116 4.98 10.91 7.66
N SER A 117 6.01 10.35 7.05
CA SER A 117 7.40 10.58 7.38
C SER A 117 8.21 10.59 6.10
N GLN A 118 9.18 11.49 5.99
CA GLN A 118 10.10 11.55 4.84
C GLN A 118 9.39 11.64 3.47
N GLY A 119 8.26 12.34 3.39
CA GLY A 119 7.50 12.51 2.14
C GLY A 119 6.63 11.32 1.73
N PHE A 120 6.64 10.23 2.51
CA PHE A 120 5.78 9.07 2.33
C PHE A 120 4.75 8.96 3.45
N CYS A 121 3.62 8.32 3.15
CA CYS A 121 2.48 8.19 4.03
C CYS A 121 2.09 6.72 4.24
N SER A 122 1.64 6.42 5.44
CA SER A 122 1.05 5.14 5.83
C SER A 122 -0.10 5.38 6.81
N PHE A 123 -0.63 4.29 7.36
CA PHE A 123 -1.67 4.31 8.37
C PHE A 123 -1.21 3.56 9.60
N VAL A 124 -1.47 4.10 10.78
CA VAL A 124 -1.23 3.46 12.08
C VAL A 124 -2.56 3.27 12.78
N GLN A 125 -2.61 2.38 13.78
CA GLN A 125 -3.79 2.26 14.64
C GLN A 125 -3.98 3.58 15.40
N ARG A 126 -5.23 4.05 15.48
CA ARG A 126 -5.55 5.27 16.23
C ARG A 126 -5.35 5.03 17.73
N ALA A 127 -4.62 5.91 18.40
CA ALA A 127 -4.29 5.77 19.84
C ALA A 127 -5.54 5.73 20.74
N SER A 128 -6.63 6.39 20.34
CA SER A 128 -7.91 6.40 21.07
C SER A 128 -8.80 5.18 20.79
N ALA A 129 -8.39 4.27 19.89
CA ALA A 129 -9.12 3.03 19.68
C ALA A 129 -8.98 2.16 20.94
N LYS A 130 -10.10 1.89 21.63
CA LYS A 130 -10.11 0.99 22.79
C LYS A 130 -9.56 -0.37 22.35
N LYS A 131 -8.45 -0.80 22.96
CA LYS A 131 -7.95 -2.16 22.81
C LYS A 131 -8.96 -3.10 23.46
N ILE A 132 -9.68 -3.87 22.64
CA ILE A 132 -10.60 -4.90 23.13
C ILE A 132 -9.80 -6.05 23.76
N LEU A 133 -8.63 -6.37 23.18
CA LEU A 133 -7.65 -7.29 23.73
C LEU A 133 -6.62 -6.52 24.56
N LEU A 134 -6.87 -6.42 25.86
CA LEU A 134 -5.94 -5.80 26.82
C LEU A 134 -4.72 -6.68 27.11
N GLN A 135 -4.86 -8.00 26.92
CA GLN A 135 -3.80 -8.99 27.08
C GLN A 135 -3.71 -9.82 25.80
N PRO A 136 -2.96 -9.36 24.78
CA PRO A 136 -2.75 -10.16 23.58
C PRO A 136 -1.99 -11.45 23.97
N PRO A 137 -2.43 -12.63 23.51
CA PRO A 137 -1.69 -13.87 23.72
C PRO A 137 -0.31 -13.75 23.07
N LYS A 138 0.73 -14.19 23.78
CA LYS A 138 2.13 -14.11 23.32
C LYS A 138 2.39 -15.01 22.10
N SER A 139 1.52 -15.99 21.87
CA SER A 139 1.57 -16.94 20.77
C SER A 139 0.23 -17.69 20.68
N PHE A 140 -0.08 -18.25 19.51
CA PHE A 140 -1.20 -19.16 19.30
C PHE A 140 -0.65 -20.55 19.02
N HIS A 141 -0.23 -21.25 20.07
CA HIS A 141 0.43 -22.56 19.93
C HIS A 141 -0.49 -23.67 19.37
N ASP A 142 -1.82 -23.45 19.35
CA ASP A 142 -2.81 -24.46 18.95
C ASP A 142 -3.80 -23.96 17.87
N TRP A 143 -3.43 -22.96 17.08
CA TRP A 143 -4.23 -22.56 15.90
C TRP A 143 -4.22 -23.72 14.87
N LYS A 144 -5.40 -24.27 14.60
CA LYS A 144 -5.65 -25.29 13.57
C LYS A 144 -6.23 -24.66 12.31
#